data_AF-A0A8X6H5J1-F1
#
_entry.id   AF-A0A8X6H5J1-F1
#
_cell.length_a   1.000
_cell.length_b   1.000
_cell.length_c   1.000
_cell.angle_alpha   90.00
_cell.angle_beta   90.00
_cell.angle_gamma   90.00
#
_symmetry.space_group_name_H-M   'P 1'
#
loop_
_entity.id
_entity.type
_entity.pdbx_description
1 polymer ?
#
loop_
_entity_poly.entity_id
_entity_poly.type
_entity_poly.pdbx_seq_one_letter_code
_entity_poly.pdbx_strand_id
1 'polypeptide(L)'
;MKQKKSVNMPTTFLVENNSTPVREIPGFCSEKPCKNGGTCYTVNEKYKCVCKHPYFGDTCEEDPCTGDRCKNGGTCHVSGHIFNCVCRAPFSGVTCEENVCTDNPCLNGGTCYLDGNSFKCKCRRPYFGEKCDKETNMTITDELTEIVKRS
;
A
#
# COMPACT_ATOMS: atom_id res chain seq x y z
N MET A 1 49.89 31.63 -59.67
CA MET A 1 48.66 32.34 -59.24
C MET A 1 49.00 33.16 -57.99
N LYS A 2 48.55 34.43 -57.97
CA LYS A 2 48.56 35.52 -56.95
C LYS A 2 49.05 35.14 -55.53
N GLN A 3 50.12 35.79 -54.99
CA GLN A 3 50.14 36.96 -54.05
C GLN A 3 49.55 36.66 -52.64
N LYS A 4 49.96 37.20 -51.49
CA LYS A 4 51.11 37.95 -50.89
C LYS A 4 50.67 38.21 -49.42
N LYS A 5 51.62 38.27 -48.46
CA LYS A 5 51.58 39.04 -47.16
C LYS A 5 50.57 38.56 -46.09
N SER A 6 51.02 38.22 -44.86
CA SER A 6 51.37 39.11 -43.72
C SER A 6 50.25 40.08 -43.35
N VAL A 7 49.84 40.11 -42.08
CA VAL A 7 49.67 41.32 -41.24
C VAL A 7 49.18 40.96 -39.82
N ASN A 8 49.79 41.61 -38.83
CA ASN A 8 49.45 41.68 -37.40
C ASN A 8 48.01 42.20 -37.11
N MET A 9 47.53 41.94 -35.88
CA MET A 9 46.52 42.75 -35.13
C MET A 9 46.64 44.27 -35.39
N PRO A 10 45.57 45.09 -35.36
CA PRO A 10 44.61 45.28 -34.24
C PRO A 10 43.14 45.40 -34.78
N THR A 11 42.05 45.66 -34.06
CA THR A 11 41.72 46.78 -33.16
C THR A 11 40.31 46.50 -32.61
N THR A 12 40.14 46.54 -31.29
CA THR A 12 38.93 46.89 -30.53
C THR A 12 37.55 46.73 -31.19
N PHE A 13 36.76 45.79 -30.69
CA PHE A 13 35.37 46.08 -30.34
C PHE A 13 35.21 45.88 -28.84
N LEU A 14 35.21 47.00 -28.10
CA LEU A 14 34.59 47.05 -26.79
C LEU A 14 33.09 46.87 -27.02
N VAL A 15 32.53 45.74 -26.58
CA VAL A 15 31.13 45.71 -26.16
C VAL A 15 31.14 45.36 -24.70
N GLU A 16 30.51 46.25 -23.96
CA GLU A 16 30.64 46.50 -22.54
C GLU A 16 30.24 45.30 -21.69
N ASN A 17 30.93 45.23 -20.55
CA ASN A 17 30.51 44.52 -19.37
C ASN A 17 29.01 44.75 -19.12
N ASN A 18 28.21 43.70 -19.29
CA ASN A 18 27.07 43.54 -18.41
C ASN A 18 27.14 42.14 -17.84
N SER A 19 28.01 42.02 -16.83
CA SER A 19 27.95 41.00 -15.79
C SER A 19 26.59 41.14 -15.11
N THR A 20 25.52 40.68 -15.79
CA THR A 20 24.41 40.14 -15.05
C THR A 20 25.05 39.08 -14.16
N PRO A 21 24.87 39.13 -12.83
CA PRO A 21 25.22 37.97 -12.05
C PRO A 21 24.36 36.89 -12.68
N VAL A 22 25.00 35.93 -13.36
CA VAL A 22 24.40 34.61 -13.54
C VAL A 22 24.21 34.18 -12.10
N ARG A 23 23.06 34.53 -11.53
CA ARG A 23 22.65 34.01 -10.26
C ARG A 23 22.60 32.53 -10.57
N GLU A 24 23.61 31.81 -10.10
CA GLU A 24 23.49 30.38 -9.88
C GLU A 24 22.31 30.27 -8.94
N ILE A 25 21.10 30.19 -9.50
CA ILE A 25 19.93 29.75 -8.78
C ILE A 25 20.41 28.41 -8.23
N PRO A 26 20.51 28.24 -6.90
CA PRO A 26 20.94 26.98 -6.33
C PRO A 26 20.11 25.93 -7.05
N GLY A 27 20.78 25.06 -7.82
CA GLY A 27 20.06 24.19 -8.75
C GLY A 27 18.95 23.47 -8.00
N PHE A 28 17.85 23.11 -8.65
CA PHE A 28 16.67 22.55 -7.97
C PHE A 28 16.96 21.25 -7.18
N CYS A 29 18.17 20.70 -7.32
CA CYS A 29 18.71 19.58 -6.54
C CYS A 29 19.55 19.96 -5.30
N SER A 30 19.90 21.23 -5.09
CA SER A 30 20.73 21.69 -3.96
C SER A 30 20.12 21.36 -2.61
N GLU A 31 18.78 21.43 -2.50
CA GLU A 31 18.02 21.07 -1.30
C GLU A 31 17.85 19.55 -1.11
N LYS A 32 18.45 18.73 -1.99
CA LYS A 32 18.35 17.25 -1.98
C LYS A 32 16.89 16.79 -1.81
N PRO A 33 15.99 17.16 -2.74
CA PRO A 33 14.57 16.82 -2.62
C PRO A 33 14.36 15.30 -2.63
N CYS A 34 15.13 14.55 -3.42
CA CYS A 34 15.01 13.10 -3.54
C CYS A 34 15.46 12.38 -2.26
N LYS A 35 14.55 11.63 -1.65
CA LYS A 35 14.74 10.80 -0.46
C LYS A 35 15.20 9.40 -0.82
N ASN A 36 15.51 8.61 0.21
CA ASN A 36 15.80 7.18 0.11
C ASN A 36 16.86 6.80 -0.96
N GLY A 37 17.84 7.68 -1.16
CA GLY A 37 18.93 7.47 -2.12
C GLY A 37 18.54 7.66 -3.59
N GLY A 38 17.42 8.35 -3.88
CA GLY A 38 17.05 8.73 -5.24
C GLY A 38 18.03 9.74 -5.86
N THR A 39 18.21 9.65 -7.18
CA THR A 39 19.09 10.55 -7.95
C THR A 39 18.30 11.76 -8.42
N CYS A 40 18.82 12.96 -8.18
CA CYS A 40 18.19 14.22 -8.59
C CYS A 40 18.77 14.75 -9.89
N TYR A 41 17.89 15.20 -10.79
CA TYR A 41 18.23 15.90 -12.02
C TYR A 41 17.50 17.24 -12.09
N THR A 42 18.18 18.28 -12.55
CA THR A 42 17.51 19.54 -12.91
C THR A 42 17.01 19.47 -14.35
N VAL A 43 15.72 19.70 -14.57
CA VAL A 43 15.05 19.64 -15.87
C VAL A 43 14.06 20.81 -15.98
N ASN A 44 14.19 21.66 -17.00
CA ASN A 44 13.28 22.79 -17.26
C ASN A 44 12.97 23.65 -16.03
N GLU A 45 14.02 24.12 -15.34
CA GLU A 45 13.88 24.93 -14.12
C GLU A 45 13.05 24.26 -13.00
N LYS A 46 13.10 22.92 -12.92
CA LYS A 46 12.55 22.10 -11.85
C LYS A 46 13.50 20.96 -11.53
N TYR A 47 13.23 20.23 -10.45
CA TYR A 47 13.90 18.95 -10.19
C TYR A 47 13.04 17.78 -10.68
N LYS A 48 13.71 16.66 -10.96
CA LYS A 48 13.10 15.35 -11.18
C LYS A 48 13.91 14.31 -10.42
N CYS A 49 13.22 13.46 -9.66
CA CYS A 49 13.85 12.35 -8.97
C CYS A 49 13.75 11.06 -9.79
N VAL A 50 14.84 10.30 -9.83
CA VAL A 50 14.86 8.91 -10.27
C VAL A 50 15.07 8.05 -9.04
N CYS A 51 14.04 7.32 -8.66
CA CYS A 51 14.03 6.59 -7.39
C CYS A 51 14.83 5.31 -7.47
N LYS A 52 15.55 5.03 -6.38
CA LYS A 52 16.17 3.73 -6.16
C LYS A 52 15.08 2.75 -5.75
N HIS A 53 15.00 1.61 -6.43
CA HIS A 53 14.09 0.55 -6.03
C HIS A 53 14.35 0.13 -4.56
N PRO A 54 13.30 -0.09 -3.74
CA PRO A 54 11.88 -0.16 -4.10
C PRO A 54 11.07 1.13 -3.96
N TYR A 55 11.71 2.26 -3.66
CA TYR A 55 11.03 3.51 -3.35
C TYR A 55 10.36 4.15 -4.57
N PHE A 56 9.29 4.89 -4.33
CA PHE A 56 8.52 5.60 -5.35
C PHE A 56 7.97 6.93 -4.82
N GLY A 57 7.17 7.63 -5.63
CA GLY A 57 6.70 8.99 -5.35
C GLY A 57 7.59 10.06 -6.00
N ASP A 58 7.11 11.30 -6.02
CA ASP A 58 7.78 12.40 -6.73
C ASP A 58 9.14 12.75 -6.13
N THR A 59 9.30 12.53 -4.81
CA THR A 59 10.55 12.72 -4.09
C THR A 59 11.15 11.41 -3.57
N CYS A 60 10.69 10.26 -4.05
CA CYS A 60 11.15 8.94 -3.62
C CYS A 60 10.95 8.67 -2.11
N GLU A 61 9.97 9.31 -1.50
CA GLU A 61 9.63 9.24 -0.09
C GLU A 61 8.82 8.00 0.26
N GLU A 62 8.09 7.44 -0.70
CA GLU A 62 7.21 6.31 -0.46
C GLU A 62 7.95 4.98 -0.51
N ASP A 63 7.71 4.15 0.49
CA ASP A 63 8.19 2.78 0.59
C ASP A 63 7.00 1.82 0.52
N PRO A 64 6.99 0.86 -0.43
CA PRO A 64 5.87 -0.07 -0.61
C PRO A 64 5.51 -0.89 0.64
N CYS A 65 6.44 -1.07 1.57
CA CYS A 65 6.24 -1.86 2.79
C CYS A 65 6.16 -1.02 4.08
N THR A 66 6.11 0.31 3.98
CA THR A 66 5.87 1.16 5.16
C THR A 66 4.40 1.42 5.43
N GLY A 67 4.06 1.54 6.71
CA GLY A 67 2.72 1.87 7.20
C GLY A 67 1.73 0.72 7.10
N ASP A 68 1.75 -0.20 8.08
CA ASP A 68 0.78 -1.28 8.33
C ASP A 68 0.05 -1.83 7.09
N ARG A 69 0.78 -2.06 5.99
CA ARG A 69 0.20 -2.49 4.70
C ARG A 69 -0.27 -3.93 4.78
N CYS A 70 0.48 -4.78 5.48
CA CYS A 70 0.06 -6.14 5.78
C CYS A 70 -0.52 -6.18 7.19
N LYS A 71 -1.82 -6.43 7.28
CA LYS A 71 -2.56 -6.56 8.54
C LYS A 71 -2.30 -7.93 9.18
N ASN A 72 -2.79 -8.08 10.41
CA ASN A 72 -2.87 -9.37 11.11
C ASN A 72 -1.54 -10.16 11.18
N GLY A 73 -0.41 -9.43 11.28
CA GLY A 73 0.93 -10.03 11.38
C GLY A 73 1.47 -10.60 10.06
N GLY A 74 0.91 -10.18 8.92
CA GLY A 74 1.46 -10.50 7.60
C GLY A 74 2.84 -9.86 7.38
N THR A 75 3.68 -10.53 6.58
CA THR A 75 5.01 -10.03 6.22
C THR A 75 4.96 -9.36 4.86
N CYS A 76 5.46 -8.12 4.77
CA CYS A 76 5.53 -7.40 3.50
C CYS A 76 6.80 -7.76 2.73
N HIS A 77 6.64 -8.05 1.44
CA HIS A 77 7.74 -8.27 0.51
C HIS A 77 7.56 -7.38 -0.72
N VAL A 78 8.62 -6.70 -1.12
CA VAL A 78 8.61 -5.94 -2.38
C VAL A 78 8.92 -6.90 -3.53
N SER A 79 8.12 -6.83 -4.59
CA SER A 79 8.36 -7.51 -5.87
C SER A 79 8.26 -6.49 -7.01
N GLY A 80 9.40 -6.03 -7.51
CA GLY A 80 9.43 -4.99 -8.55
C GLY A 80 8.85 -3.65 -8.06
N HIS A 81 7.81 -3.12 -8.71
CA HIS A 81 7.18 -1.85 -8.31
C HIS A 81 5.96 -2.03 -7.39
N ILE A 82 5.67 -3.26 -6.97
CA ILE A 82 4.53 -3.58 -6.11
C ILE A 82 5.01 -4.25 -4.81
N PHE A 83 4.17 -4.21 -3.79
CA PHE A 83 4.34 -5.04 -2.59
C PHE A 83 3.41 -6.24 -2.63
N ASN A 84 3.78 -7.31 -1.92
CA ASN A 84 2.95 -8.46 -1.68
C ASN A 84 3.01 -8.80 -0.19
N CYS A 85 1.86 -9.15 0.39
CA CYS A 85 1.78 -9.62 1.76
C CYS A 85 1.79 -11.15 1.81
N VAL A 86 2.70 -11.71 2.61
CA VAL A 86 2.64 -13.11 3.01
C VAL A 86 1.84 -13.21 4.30
N CYS A 87 0.63 -13.73 4.19
CA CYS A 87 -0.31 -13.80 5.31
C CYS A 87 -0.04 -14.99 6.22
N ARG A 88 -0.26 -14.77 7.52
CA ARG A 88 -0.30 -15.86 8.50
C ARG A 88 -1.70 -16.45 8.52
N ALA A 89 -1.82 -17.77 8.59
CA ALA A 89 -3.12 -18.41 8.79
C ALA A 89 -3.78 -17.92 10.10
N PRO A 90 -5.12 -17.76 10.16
CA PRO A 90 -6.11 -18.00 9.10
C PRO A 90 -6.40 -16.81 8.17
N PHE A 91 -5.49 -15.84 8.06
CA PHE A 91 -5.75 -14.61 7.31
C PHE A 91 -5.43 -14.74 5.81
N SER A 92 -6.16 -13.97 5.00
CA SER A 92 -6.04 -13.89 3.55
C SER A 92 -6.34 -12.46 3.04
N GLY A 93 -6.38 -12.28 1.73
CA GLY A 93 -6.56 -10.97 1.10
C GLY A 93 -5.22 -10.33 0.71
N VAL A 94 -5.28 -9.25 -0.08
CA VAL A 94 -4.10 -8.56 -0.61
C VAL A 94 -3.26 -7.94 0.52
N THR A 95 -3.94 -7.52 1.59
CA THR A 95 -3.34 -6.90 2.77
C THR A 95 -3.49 -7.76 4.03
N CYS A 96 -3.81 -9.05 3.89
CA CYS A 96 -4.07 -9.97 5.01
C CYS A 96 -5.23 -9.53 5.93
N GLU A 97 -6.19 -8.79 5.40
CA GLU A 97 -7.34 -8.22 6.08
C GLU A 97 -8.50 -9.21 6.29
N GLU A 98 -8.55 -10.25 5.45
CA GLU A 98 -9.62 -11.23 5.46
C GLU A 98 -9.29 -12.41 6.37
N ASN A 99 -10.32 -13.12 6.81
CA ASN A 99 -10.21 -14.41 7.47
C ASN A 99 -11.48 -15.24 7.21
N VAL A 100 -11.54 -16.44 7.77
CA VAL A 100 -12.68 -17.37 7.61
C VAL A 100 -14.05 -16.84 8.10
N CYS A 101 -14.07 -15.74 8.87
CA CYS A 101 -15.28 -15.05 9.31
C CYS A 101 -15.62 -13.79 8.50
N THR A 102 -14.83 -13.38 7.50
CA THR A 102 -15.06 -12.13 6.75
C THR A 102 -16.46 -12.06 6.16
N ASP A 103 -16.92 -13.14 5.52
CA ASP A 103 -18.26 -13.22 4.92
C ASP A 103 -19.32 -13.80 5.86
N ASN A 104 -18.97 -13.97 7.15
CA ASN A 104 -19.78 -14.62 8.18
C ASN A 104 -20.45 -15.95 7.72
N PRO A 105 -19.79 -17.10 7.84
CA PRO A 105 -20.34 -18.41 7.44
C PRO A 105 -21.51 -18.90 8.33
N CYS A 106 -21.84 -18.17 9.41
CA CYS A 106 -22.88 -18.54 10.35
C CYS A 106 -24.27 -18.08 9.86
N LEU A 107 -25.15 -19.03 9.59
CA LEU A 107 -26.50 -18.79 9.12
C LEU A 107 -27.42 -18.30 10.25
N ASN A 108 -28.63 -17.87 9.87
CA ASN A 108 -29.73 -17.57 10.79
C ASN A 108 -29.36 -16.55 11.90
N GLY A 109 -28.53 -15.57 11.55
CA GLY A 109 -28.08 -14.51 12.47
C GLY A 109 -27.07 -14.98 13.52
N GLY A 110 -26.42 -16.13 13.30
CA GLY A 110 -25.30 -16.59 14.11
C GLY A 110 -24.09 -15.66 14.01
N THR A 111 -23.29 -15.62 15.06
CA THR A 111 -22.05 -14.83 15.11
C THR A 111 -20.85 -15.72 14.91
N CYS A 112 -19.98 -15.37 13.97
CA CYS A 112 -18.72 -16.07 13.70
C CYS A 112 -17.60 -15.59 14.63
N TYR A 113 -16.78 -16.53 15.07
CA TYR A 113 -15.54 -16.26 15.79
C TYR A 113 -14.43 -17.17 15.26
N LEU A 114 -13.20 -16.67 15.27
CA LEU A 114 -12.03 -17.48 14.94
C LEU A 114 -11.80 -18.56 16.00
N ASP A 115 -11.49 -19.77 15.55
CA ASP A 115 -11.11 -20.92 16.38
C ASP A 115 -9.87 -21.57 15.75
N GLY A 116 -8.70 -21.11 16.16
CA GLY A 116 -7.42 -21.48 15.53
C GLY A 116 -7.39 -21.06 14.06
N ASN A 117 -7.24 -22.04 13.16
CA ASN A 117 -7.24 -21.81 11.71
C ASN A 117 -8.65 -21.95 11.07
N SER A 118 -9.69 -22.19 11.89
CA SER A 118 -11.07 -22.37 11.45
C SER A 118 -11.98 -21.33 12.13
N PHE A 119 -13.29 -21.51 11.99
CA PHE A 119 -14.30 -20.70 12.64
C PHE A 119 -15.22 -21.55 13.53
N LYS A 120 -15.87 -20.88 14.48
CA LYS A 120 -17.01 -21.40 15.24
C LYS A 120 -18.17 -20.42 15.17
N CYS A 121 -19.39 -20.94 15.13
CA CYS A 121 -20.60 -20.14 15.18
C CYS A 121 -21.24 -20.18 16.56
N LYS A 122 -21.58 -19.01 17.10
CA LYS A 122 -22.54 -18.88 18.20
C LYS A 122 -23.92 -18.68 17.62
N CYS A 123 -24.74 -19.70 17.71
CA CYS A 123 -26.09 -19.67 17.18
C CYS A 123 -27.05 -18.90 18.08
N ARG A 124 -27.96 -18.16 17.47
CA ARG A 124 -29.14 -17.63 18.15
C ARG A 124 -30.18 -18.74 18.25
N ARG A 125 -30.84 -18.90 19.39
CA ARG A 125 -32.00 -19.80 19.49
C ARG A 125 -33.09 -19.37 18.50
N PRO A 126 -33.86 -20.30 17.90
CA PRO A 126 -33.84 -21.77 18.03
C PRO A 126 -32.73 -22.50 17.24
N TYR A 127 -31.81 -21.77 16.60
CA TYR A 127 -30.85 -22.39 15.68
C TYR A 127 -29.67 -23.06 16.38
N PHE A 128 -29.15 -24.12 15.76
CA PHE A 128 -28.00 -24.90 16.21
C PHE A 128 -27.27 -25.56 15.02
N GLY A 129 -26.22 -26.31 15.30
CA GLY A 129 -25.32 -26.88 14.28
C GLY A 129 -24.06 -26.03 14.10
N GLU A 130 -23.09 -26.56 13.35
CA GLU A 130 -21.79 -25.92 13.15
C GLU A 130 -21.91 -24.55 12.47
N LYS A 131 -22.86 -24.42 11.53
CA LYS A 131 -23.15 -23.18 10.80
C LYS A 131 -24.51 -22.57 11.17
N CYS A 132 -25.13 -23.00 12.27
CA CYS A 132 -26.47 -22.55 12.68
C CYS A 132 -27.56 -22.80 11.63
N ASP A 133 -27.40 -23.86 10.84
CA ASP A 133 -28.26 -24.27 9.74
C ASP A 133 -29.45 -25.13 10.18
N LYS A 134 -29.45 -25.61 11.42
CA LYS A 134 -30.51 -26.44 12.00
C LYS A 134 -31.35 -25.62 12.95
N GLU A 135 -32.63 -25.94 13.05
CA GLU A 135 -33.59 -25.29 13.95
C GLU A 135 -34.18 -26.32 14.89
N THR A 136 -34.19 -26.05 16.20
CA THR A 136 -34.98 -26.86 17.11
C THR A 136 -36.45 -26.55 16.82
N ASN A 137 -37.21 -27.51 16.33
CA ASN A 137 -38.66 -27.42 16.30
C ASN A 137 -39.15 -27.30 17.75
N MET A 138 -39.14 -26.08 18.29
CA MET A 138 -39.84 -25.74 19.52
C MET A 138 -41.32 -25.60 19.16
N THR A 139 -41.94 -26.71 18.75
CA THR A 139 -43.38 -26.80 18.93
C THR A 139 -43.57 -26.84 20.45
N ILE A 140 -44.31 -25.86 20.96
CA ILE A 140 -44.77 -25.71 22.36
C ILE A 140 -45.46 -26.99 22.90
N THR A 141 -45.61 -28.02 22.06
CA THR A 141 -46.18 -29.31 22.41
C THR A 141 -45.31 -30.14 23.35
N ASP A 142 -43.98 -30.02 23.40
CA ASP A 142 -43.16 -31.04 24.11
C ASP A 142 -42.90 -30.81 25.60
N GLU A 143 -43.14 -29.61 26.13
CA GLU A 143 -43.31 -29.45 27.59
C GLU A 143 -44.72 -29.87 28.04
N LEU A 144 -45.73 -29.76 27.18
CA LEU A 144 -47.11 -30.18 27.49
C LEU A 144 -47.38 -31.67 27.22
N THR A 145 -46.72 -32.29 26.23
CA THR A 145 -46.93 -33.71 25.90
C THR A 145 -46.24 -34.64 26.90
N GLU A 146 -45.13 -34.26 27.53
CA GLU A 146 -44.55 -35.01 28.65
C GLU A 146 -45.41 -34.89 29.93
N ILE A 147 -46.07 -33.74 30.16
CA ILE A 147 -46.99 -33.56 31.29
C ILE A 147 -48.28 -34.38 31.08
N VAL A 148 -48.83 -34.40 29.86
CA VAL A 148 -50.05 -35.18 29.54
C VAL A 148 -49.76 -36.69 29.48
N LYS A 149 -48.55 -37.13 29.13
CA LYS A 149 -48.18 -38.57 29.15
C LYS A 149 -47.94 -39.12 30.55
N ARG A 150 -47.77 -38.26 31.55
CA ARG A 150 -47.63 -38.64 32.98
C ARG A 150 -48.91 -38.37 33.80
N SER A 151 -50.01 -38.01 33.14
CA SER A 151 -51.33 -37.78 33.75
C SER A 151 -52.26 -38.96 33.50
#